data_AF-A0A1F2U390-F1
#
_entry.id   AF-A0A1F2U390-F1
#
_cell.length_a   1.000
_cell.length_b   1.000
_cell.length_c   1.000
_cell.angle_alpha   90.00
_cell.angle_beta   90.00
_cell.angle_gamma   90.00
#
_symmetry.space_group_name_H-M   'P 1'
#
loop_
_entity.id
_entity.type
_entity.pdbx_description
1 polymer ?
#
loop_
_entity_poly.entity_id
_entity_poly.type
_entity_poly.pdbx_seq_one_letter_code
_entity_poly.pdbx_strand_id
1 'polypeptide(L)'
;MDFPTFRTEAEEANWWDAHPEVITKAFEQAYGKPGSRATQPVTIRLPVEDVAKARRMAVAKGLRYQTIVKTLLHEALAREAE
;
A
#
# COMPACT_ATOMS: atom_id res chain seq x y z
N MET A 1 -1.52 -1.01 -20.86
CA MET A 1 -2.89 -1.54 -20.98
C MET A 1 -3.57 -0.73 -22.05
N ASP A 2 -4.23 -1.40 -22.98
CA ASP A 2 -5.03 -0.74 -24.01
C ASP A 2 -6.46 -0.60 -23.45
N PHE A 3 -6.97 0.63 -23.38
CA PHE A 3 -8.31 0.91 -22.87
C PHE A 3 -9.24 1.23 -24.05
N PRO A 4 -10.46 0.68 -24.09
CA PRO A 4 -11.41 1.03 -25.14
C PRO A 4 -11.75 2.53 -25.10
N THR A 5 -11.98 3.12 -26.26
CA THR A 5 -12.59 4.46 -26.32
C THR A 5 -14.10 4.32 -26.17
N PHE A 6 -14.67 4.86 -25.11
CA PHE A 6 -16.12 4.85 -24.87
C PHE A 6 -16.78 6.08 -25.48
N ARG A 7 -17.99 5.93 -26.02
CA ARG A 7 -18.75 7.07 -26.58
C ARG A 7 -19.58 7.77 -25.52
N THR A 8 -19.91 7.09 -24.42
CA THR A 8 -20.74 7.63 -23.33
C THR A 8 -20.28 7.10 -21.97
N GLU A 9 -20.57 7.85 -20.90
CA GLU A 9 -20.28 7.46 -19.51
C GLU A 9 -21.02 6.18 -19.09
N ALA A 10 -22.25 5.97 -19.58
CA ALA A 10 -23.02 4.76 -19.29
C ALA A 10 -22.42 3.50 -19.93
N GLU A 11 -21.84 3.63 -21.12
CA GLU A 11 -21.11 2.55 -21.79
C GLU A 11 -19.82 2.19 -21.05
N GLU A 12 -19.10 3.21 -20.58
CA GLU A 12 -17.91 3.04 -19.74
C GLU A 12 -18.27 2.33 -18.42
N ALA A 13 -19.30 2.79 -17.71
CA ALA A 13 -19.75 2.18 -16.45
C ALA A 13 -20.12 0.70 -16.62
N ASN A 14 -20.91 0.37 -17.64
CA ASN A 14 -21.27 -1.02 -17.95
C ASN A 14 -20.05 -1.87 -18.30
N TRP A 15 -19.05 -1.29 -18.98
CA TRP A 15 -17.81 -1.99 -19.28
C TRP A 15 -17.00 -2.26 -18.02
N TRP A 16 -16.87 -1.29 -17.11
CA TRP A 16 -16.20 -1.48 -15.82
C TRP A 16 -16.87 -2.54 -14.95
N ASP A 17 -18.21 -2.55 -14.89
CA ASP A 17 -18.99 -3.57 -14.16
C ASP A 17 -18.80 -4.98 -14.74
N ALA A 18 -18.67 -5.08 -16.07
CA ALA A 18 -18.47 -6.35 -16.77
C ALA A 18 -17.02 -6.85 -16.72
N HIS A 19 -16.03 -5.99 -16.41
CA HIS A 19 -14.60 -6.32 -16.44
C HIS A 19 -13.88 -6.06 -15.08
N PRO A 20 -14.35 -6.65 -13.96
CA PRO A 20 -13.73 -6.48 -12.64
C PRO A 20 -12.27 -6.98 -12.58
N GLU A 21 -11.88 -7.88 -13.50
CA GLU A 21 -10.53 -8.39 -13.64
C GLU A 21 -9.53 -7.33 -14.11
N VAL A 22 -9.98 -6.26 -14.78
CA VAL A 22 -9.09 -5.18 -15.23
C VAL A 22 -8.57 -4.41 -14.02
N ILE A 23 -9.46 -4.05 -13.08
CA ILE A 23 -9.09 -3.42 -11.81
C ILE A 23 -8.23 -4.39 -10.99
N THR A 24 -8.62 -5.66 -10.93
CA THR A 24 -7.88 -6.69 -10.20
C THR A 24 -6.45 -6.84 -10.73
N LYS A 25 -6.27 -6.96 -12.05
CA LYS A 25 -4.94 -7.08 -12.68
C LYS A 25 -4.12 -5.80 -12.54
N ALA A 26 -4.73 -4.63 -12.68
CA ALA A 26 -4.06 -3.35 -12.45
C ALA A 26 -3.55 -3.25 -11.00
N PHE A 27 -4.37 -3.68 -10.04
CA PHE A 27 -3.99 -3.73 -8.63
C PHE A 27 -2.86 -4.73 -8.38
N GLU A 28 -2.95 -5.95 -8.92
CA GLU A 28 -1.89 -6.96 -8.81
C GLU A 28 -0.57 -6.51 -9.45
N GLN A 29 -0.62 -5.78 -10.57
CA GLN A 29 0.59 -5.26 -11.22
C GLN A 29 1.24 -4.14 -10.40
N ALA A 30 0.43 -3.22 -9.85
CA ALA A 30 0.94 -2.08 -9.10
C ALA A 30 1.40 -2.45 -7.67
N TYR A 31 0.70 -3.37 -7.01
CA TYR A 31 0.87 -3.65 -5.58
C TYR A 31 1.21 -5.12 -5.26
N GLY A 32 1.30 -5.97 -6.27
CA GLY A 32 1.40 -7.42 -6.08
C GLY A 32 0.08 -8.03 -5.63
N LYS A 33 0.03 -9.36 -5.57
CA LYS A 33 -1.14 -10.06 -5.01
C LYS A 33 -1.27 -9.75 -3.51
N PRO A 34 -2.45 -9.37 -3.00
CA PRO A 34 -2.68 -9.22 -1.57
C PRO A 34 -2.21 -10.48 -0.83
N GLY A 35 -1.36 -10.34 0.19
CA GLY A 35 -0.83 -11.47 0.97
C GLY A 35 0.32 -12.24 0.31
N SER A 36 0.76 -11.89 -0.90
CA SER A 36 1.91 -12.56 -1.55
C SER A 36 3.26 -12.17 -0.97
N ARG A 37 3.35 -11.04 -0.25
CA ARG A 37 4.60 -10.60 0.36
C ARG A 37 4.88 -11.43 1.61
N ALA A 38 5.89 -12.30 1.51
CA ALA A 38 6.40 -13.02 2.66
C ALA A 38 6.81 -12.05 3.77
N THR A 39 6.36 -12.29 4.99
CA THR A 39 6.73 -11.51 6.17
C THR A 39 7.33 -12.44 7.22
N GLN A 40 8.32 -11.93 7.95
CA GLN A 40 8.93 -12.64 9.07
C GLN A 40 8.76 -11.79 10.34
N PRO A 41 8.30 -12.38 11.46
CA PRO A 41 8.24 -11.66 12.72
C PRO A 41 9.67 -11.37 13.22
N VAL A 42 9.91 -10.12 13.62
CA VAL A 42 11.18 -9.68 14.20
C VAL A 42 10.91 -8.96 15.51
N THR A 43 11.78 -9.17 16.51
CA THR A 43 11.75 -8.42 17.77
C THR A 43 12.93 -7.46 17.78
N ILE A 44 12.65 -6.16 17.74
CA ILE A 44 13.66 -5.10 17.79
C ILE A 44 13.44 -4.25 19.04
N ARG A 45 14.52 -3.82 19.68
CA ARG A 45 14.47 -2.83 20.75
C ARG A 45 14.56 -1.44 20.13
N LEU A 46 13.61 -0.58 20.47
CA LEU A 46 13.60 0.81 20.04
C LEU A 46 13.73 1.72 21.26
N PRO A 47 14.43 2.85 21.16
CA PRO A 47 14.41 3.88 22.19
C PRO A 47 12.98 4.33 22.51
N VAL A 48 12.72 4.65 23.79
CA VAL A 48 11.37 5.00 24.25
C VAL A 48 10.89 6.28 23.58
N GLU A 49 11.79 7.22 23.34
CA GLU A 49 11.56 8.47 22.63
C GLU A 49 11.08 8.27 21.19
N ASP A 50 11.65 7.28 20.48
CA ASP A 50 11.28 6.96 19.11
C ASP A 50 9.91 6.29 19.05
N VAL A 51 9.62 5.39 19.99
CA VAL A 51 8.28 4.81 20.13
C VAL A 51 7.24 5.89 20.41
N ALA A 52 7.56 6.85 21.28
CA ALA A 52 6.67 7.98 21.57
C ALA A 52 6.45 8.87 20.34
N LYS A 53 7.50 9.14 19.56
CA LYS A 53 7.41 9.91 18.31
C LYS A 53 6.56 9.19 17.27
N ALA A 54 6.78 7.88 17.07
CA ALA A 54 5.99 7.06 16.16
C ALA A 54 4.49 7.05 16.55
N ARG A 55 4.17 6.98 17.85
CA ARG A 55 2.78 7.07 18.34
C ARG A 55 2.13 8.40 18.01
N ARG A 56 2.82 9.54 18.22
CA ARG A 56 2.31 10.87 17.85
C ARG A 56 2.01 10.98 16.35
N MET A 57 2.93 10.48 15.52
CA MET A 57 2.75 10.44 14.06
C MET A 57 1.56 9.56 13.67
N ALA A 58 1.36 8.44 14.36
CA ALA A 58 0.25 7.53 14.11
C ALA A 58 -1.10 8.19 14.38
N VAL A 59 -1.24 8.90 15.52
CA VAL A 59 -2.44 9.66 15.88
C VAL A 59 -2.77 10.70 14.81
N ALA A 60 -1.78 11.48 14.39
CA ALA A 60 -1.97 12.51 13.36
C ALA A 60 -2.43 11.94 12.00
N LYS A 61 -2.05 10.69 11.70
CA LYS A 61 -2.39 10.00 10.44
C LYS A 61 -3.59 9.05 10.55
N GLY A 62 -4.18 8.89 11.74
CA GLY A 62 -5.23 7.88 11.97
C GLY A 62 -4.76 6.43 11.77
N LEU A 63 -3.47 6.15 11.98
CA LEU A 63 -2.85 4.84 11.76
C LEU A 63 -2.40 4.18 13.07
N ARG A 64 -2.18 2.87 13.05
CA ARG A 64 -1.52 2.16 14.16
C ARG A 64 -0.03 2.49 14.17
N TYR A 65 0.58 2.67 15.35
CA TYR A 65 1.99 3.08 15.46
C TYR A 65 2.95 2.06 14.80
N GLN A 66 2.64 0.76 14.85
CA GLN A 66 3.45 -0.24 14.13
C GLN A 66 3.46 -0.02 12.60
N THR A 67 2.40 0.56 12.02
CA THR A 67 2.37 0.89 10.59
C THR A 67 3.37 2.00 10.29
N ILE A 68 3.46 3.02 11.15
CA ILE A 68 4.46 4.09 11.03
C ILE A 68 5.88 3.51 11.10
N VAL A 69 6.15 2.68 12.10
CA VAL A 69 7.47 2.03 12.26
C VAL A 69 7.82 1.19 11.03
N LYS A 70 6.88 0.38 10.55
CA LYS A 70 7.06 -0.47 9.36
C LYS A 70 7.36 0.36 8.11
N THR A 71 6.60 1.42 7.86
CA THR A 71 6.76 2.26 6.67
C THR A 71 8.09 3.00 6.70
N LEU A 72 8.43 3.64 7.82
CA LEU A 72 9.71 4.36 7.96
C LEU A 72 10.92 3.44 7.78
N LEU A 73 10.87 2.21 8.33
CA LEU A 73 11.92 1.23 8.13
C LEU A 73 12.04 0.81 6.65
N HIS A 74 10.91 0.61 5.97
CA HIS A 74 10.92 0.25 4.55
C HIS A 74 11.50 1.35 3.67
N GLU A 75 11.10 2.60 3.89
CA GLU A 75 11.61 3.78 3.16
C GLU A 75 13.10 3.98 3.42
N ALA A 76 13.56 3.79 4.66
CA ALA A 76 14.97 3.87 4.99
C ALA A 76 15.78 2.80 4.26
N LEU A 77 15.35 1.54 4.30
CA LEU A 77 16.02 0.46 3.58
C LEU A 77 16.06 0.69 2.06
N ALA A 78 14.99 1.23 1.48
CA ALA A 78 14.95 1.54 0.05
C ALA A 78 15.98 2.62 -0.32
N ARG A 79 16.11 3.68 0.50
CA ARG A 79 17.10 4.73 0.31
C ARG A 79 18.55 4.26 0.44
N GLU A 80 18.84 3.32 1.35
CA GLU A 80 20.20 2.82 1.56
C GLU A 80 20.59 1.71 0.55
N ALA A 81 19.62 1.16 -0.17
CA ALA A 81 19.83 0.13 -1.19
C ALA A 81 20.13 0.72 -2.58
N GLU A 82 20.02 2.05 -2.72
CA GLU A 82 20.36 2.85 -3.91
C GLU A 82 21.78 3.42 -3.77
#